data_AF-Q9JJB1-F1
#
_entry.id   AF-Q9JJB1-F1
#
_cell.length_a   1.000
_cell.length_b   1.000
_cell.length_c   1.000
_cell.angle_alpha   90.00
_cell.angle_beta   90.00
_cell.angle_gamma   90.00
#
_symmetry.space_group_name_H-M   'P 1'
#
loop_
_entity.id
_entity.type
_entity.pdbx_description
1 polymer ?
#
loop_
_entity_poly.entity_id
_entity_poly.type
_entity_poly.pdbx_seq_one_letter_code
_entity_poly.pdbx_strand_id
1 'polypeptide(L)'
;MTEPQEQLLQLQKDNRDGRLRKQELEELVRGLEAESESLTGRLEELRERERSLQRRRSQASRAIRGEACEAARERAERARGLLEAAEQHRQDLEQHNRKLQEQWEELSSQLFYYGGEQLSQQRAEQQLGNQLVALQKHLELAEAKFSMQAEDLRQGAQRTEEAWASFQEQSGVLQELQGKVMEAAAALEATRGGSEPWNSEPRPVQDCAGSLMEEVARADCEKRLFGGTGAGSLRLWALSALQTLLLLPLGFLVLPLIYVVLAKPDAVGPGLQSLGSDAVFRRLRYTLSPLLELRARGLLPA
;
A
#
# COMPACT_ATOMS: atom_id res chain seq x y z
N MET A 1 55.47 88.19 5.65
CA MET A 1 54.47 88.44 4.59
C MET A 1 54.15 87.18 3.76
N THR A 2 54.45 85.97 4.23
CA THR A 2 54.32 84.70 3.47
C THR A 2 52.99 83.97 3.68
N GLU A 3 52.27 84.28 4.76
CA GLU A 3 51.02 83.61 5.15
C GLU A 3 49.87 83.62 4.11
N PRO A 4 49.61 84.67 3.31
CA PRO A 4 48.49 84.64 2.38
C PRO A 4 48.74 83.73 1.16
N GLN A 5 50.00 83.50 0.77
CA GLN A 5 50.33 82.63 -0.36
C GLN A 5 50.25 81.15 0.03
N GLU A 6 50.66 80.80 1.25
CA GLU A 6 50.56 79.44 1.78
C GLU A 6 49.10 79.01 1.92
N GLN A 7 48.22 79.90 2.40
CA GLN A 7 46.78 79.63 2.50
C GLN A 7 46.15 79.38 1.13
N LEU A 8 46.52 80.15 0.09
CA LEU A 8 46.03 79.93 -1.27
C LEU A 8 46.50 78.60 -1.86
N LEU A 9 47.76 78.24 -1.66
CA LEU A 9 48.29 76.94 -2.08
C LEU A 9 47.60 75.78 -1.36
N GLN A 10 47.31 75.93 -0.07
CA GLN A 10 46.60 74.93 0.71
C GLN A 10 45.17 74.75 0.19
N LEU A 11 44.42 75.84 -0.01
CA LEU A 11 43.08 75.79 -0.60
C LEU A 11 43.08 75.17 -2.00
N GLN A 12 44.13 75.38 -2.80
CA GLN A 12 44.24 74.76 -4.11
C GLN A 12 44.46 73.24 -4.01
N LYS A 13 45.24 72.76 -3.04
CA LYS A 13 45.39 71.33 -2.74
C LYS A 13 44.07 70.75 -2.25
N ASP A 14 43.43 71.38 -1.27
CA ASP A 14 42.15 70.93 -0.72
C ASP A 14 41.05 70.87 -1.79
N ASN A 15 41.03 71.82 -2.74
CA ASN A 15 40.11 71.79 -3.88
C ASN A 15 40.40 70.64 -4.86
N ARG A 16 41.67 70.26 -5.06
CA ARG A 16 42.03 69.09 -5.88
C ARG A 16 41.64 67.81 -5.17
N ASP A 17 41.93 67.70 -3.89
CA ASP A 17 41.59 66.54 -3.06
C ASP A 17 40.08 66.37 -2.95
N GLY A 18 39.33 67.46 -2.80
CA GLY A 18 37.87 67.46 -2.81
C GLY A 18 37.28 66.96 -4.13
N ARG A 19 37.91 67.29 -5.28
CA ARG A 19 37.50 66.76 -6.59
C ARG A 19 37.79 65.27 -6.73
N LEU A 20 38.96 64.81 -6.27
CA LEU A 20 39.32 63.39 -6.29
C LEU A 20 38.37 62.57 -5.41
N ARG A 21 38.13 62.99 -4.16
CA ARG A 21 37.17 62.34 -3.26
C ARG A 21 35.75 62.34 -3.83
N LYS A 22 35.35 63.42 -4.52
CA LYS A 22 34.05 63.47 -5.19
C LYS A 22 33.97 62.43 -6.31
N GLN A 23 35.03 62.28 -7.12
CA GLN A 23 35.09 61.25 -8.17
C GLN A 23 35.04 59.84 -7.58
N GLU A 24 35.80 59.57 -6.52
CA GLU A 24 35.77 58.29 -5.80
C GLU A 24 34.36 57.98 -5.26
N LEU A 25 33.68 58.96 -4.67
CA LEU A 25 32.30 58.80 -4.19
C LEU A 25 31.31 58.56 -5.34
N GLU A 26 31.45 59.25 -6.47
CA GLU A 26 30.61 59.03 -7.65
C GLU A 26 30.81 57.61 -8.22
N GLU A 27 32.04 57.08 -8.21
CA GLU A 27 32.33 55.71 -8.61
C GLU A 27 31.71 54.68 -7.65
N LEU A 28 31.82 54.90 -6.34
CA LEU A 28 31.19 54.04 -5.33
C LEU A 28 29.66 54.06 -5.44
N VAL A 29 29.05 55.23 -5.67
CA VAL A 29 27.60 55.35 -5.87
C VAL A 29 27.16 54.58 -7.11
N ARG A 30 27.87 54.71 -8.24
CA ARG A 30 27.57 53.91 -9.44
C ARG A 30 27.72 52.41 -9.21
N GLY A 31 28.73 52.00 -8.44
CA GLY A 31 28.91 50.60 -8.04
C GLY A 31 27.72 50.07 -7.24
N LEU A 32 27.28 50.83 -6.23
CA LEU A 32 26.11 50.49 -5.42
C LEU A 32 24.80 50.50 -6.23
N GLU A 33 24.64 51.42 -7.16
CA GLU A 33 23.50 51.44 -8.08
C GLU A 33 23.46 50.17 -8.94
N ALA A 34 24.58 49.78 -9.55
CA ALA A 34 24.67 48.56 -10.34
C ALA A 34 24.44 47.29 -9.50
N GLU A 35 24.95 47.23 -8.27
CA GLU A 35 24.66 46.15 -7.33
C GLU A 35 23.18 46.13 -6.93
N SER A 36 22.57 47.29 -6.70
CA SER A 36 21.14 47.40 -6.38
C SER A 36 20.27 46.90 -7.54
N GLU A 37 20.61 47.22 -8.79
CA GLU A 37 19.93 46.75 -10.00
C GLU A 37 20.12 45.23 -10.21
N SER A 38 21.32 44.72 -9.92
CA SER A 38 21.59 43.28 -9.97
C SER A 38 20.76 42.52 -8.92
N LEU A 39 20.66 43.06 -7.71
CA LEU A 39 19.88 42.47 -6.61
C LEU A 39 18.38 42.54 -6.88
N THR A 40 17.85 43.64 -7.45
CA THR A 40 16.44 43.73 -7.83
C THR A 40 16.09 42.74 -8.93
N GLY A 41 16.94 42.60 -9.96
CA GLY A 41 16.76 41.57 -11.00
C GLY A 41 16.75 40.15 -10.41
N ARG A 42 17.68 39.84 -9.50
CA ARG A 42 17.71 38.53 -8.81
C ARG A 42 16.48 38.29 -7.93
N LEU A 43 15.95 39.31 -7.26
CA LEU A 43 14.72 39.21 -6.48
C LEU A 43 13.50 38.94 -7.37
N GLU A 44 13.43 39.55 -8.55
CA GLU A 44 12.37 39.29 -9.52
C GLU A 44 12.40 37.85 -10.03
N GLU A 45 13.58 37.34 -10.40
CA GLU A 45 13.74 35.93 -10.79
C GLU A 45 13.32 34.95 -9.69
N LEU A 46 13.68 35.22 -8.43
CA LEU A 46 13.29 34.39 -7.30
C LEU A 46 11.78 34.41 -7.08
N ARG A 47 11.12 35.58 -7.21
CA ARG A 47 9.66 35.70 -7.13
C ARG A 47 8.96 34.94 -8.25
N GLU A 48 9.50 34.96 -9.46
CA GLU A 48 8.96 34.17 -10.57
C GLU A 48 9.11 32.67 -10.33
N ARG A 49 10.27 32.23 -9.82
CA ARG A 49 10.50 30.83 -9.42
C ARG A 49 9.53 30.40 -8.32
N GLU A 50 9.33 31.22 -7.29
CA GLU A 50 8.36 30.97 -6.21
C GLU A 50 6.94 30.80 -6.76
N ARG A 51 6.47 31.73 -7.62
CA ARG A 51 5.16 31.63 -8.28
C ARG A 51 5.04 30.36 -9.12
N SER A 52 6.09 29.99 -9.85
CA SER A 52 6.10 28.76 -10.65
C SER A 52 5.99 27.51 -9.79
N LEU A 53 6.68 27.47 -8.65
CA LEU A 53 6.63 26.37 -7.68
C LEU A 53 5.26 26.31 -6.98
N GLN A 54 4.68 27.46 -6.65
CA GLN A 54 3.33 27.52 -6.08
C GLN A 54 2.28 26.96 -7.06
N ARG A 55 2.40 27.29 -8.36
CA ARG A 55 1.56 26.69 -9.41
C ARG A 55 1.77 25.19 -9.52
N ARG A 56 3.01 24.71 -9.57
CA ARG A 56 3.32 23.26 -9.59
C ARG A 56 2.78 22.53 -8.36
N ARG A 57 2.92 23.12 -7.16
CA ARG A 57 2.38 22.55 -5.90
C ARG A 57 0.85 22.48 -5.92
N SER A 58 0.18 23.52 -6.41
CA SER A 58 -1.29 23.50 -6.53
C SER A 58 -1.78 22.50 -7.58
N GLN A 59 -1.06 22.34 -8.69
CA GLN A 59 -1.34 21.30 -9.70
C GLN A 59 -1.12 19.89 -9.13
N ALA A 60 0.01 19.63 -8.48
CA ALA A 60 0.31 18.36 -7.85
C ALA A 60 -0.71 17.99 -6.77
N SER A 61 -1.10 18.94 -5.92
CA SER A 61 -2.12 18.68 -4.90
C SER A 61 -3.51 18.42 -5.49
N ARG A 62 -3.87 19.05 -6.62
CA ARG A 62 -5.09 18.72 -7.37
C ARG A 62 -5.02 17.32 -8.00
N ALA A 63 -3.89 16.94 -8.58
CA ALA A 63 -3.69 15.62 -9.17
C ALA A 63 -3.82 14.51 -8.11
N ILE A 64 -3.09 14.64 -6.99
CA ILE A 64 -3.15 13.68 -5.87
C ILE A 64 -4.59 13.56 -5.32
N ARG A 65 -5.30 14.68 -5.18
CA ARG A 65 -6.71 14.66 -4.76
C ARG A 65 -7.62 13.98 -5.78
N GLY A 66 -7.40 14.20 -7.07
CA GLY A 66 -8.11 13.52 -8.16
C GLY A 66 -7.91 12.01 -8.10
N GLU A 67 -6.66 11.55 -8.05
CA GLU A 67 -6.29 10.14 -7.93
C GLU A 67 -6.87 9.49 -6.67
N ALA A 68 -6.80 10.18 -5.53
CA ALA A 68 -7.38 9.68 -4.28
C ALA A 68 -8.91 9.54 -4.37
N CYS A 69 -9.59 10.50 -5.00
CA CYS A 69 -11.04 10.46 -5.22
C CYS A 69 -11.44 9.33 -6.18
N GLU A 70 -10.71 9.13 -7.27
CA GLU A 70 -10.95 8.03 -8.22
C GLU A 70 -10.72 6.67 -7.56
N ALA A 71 -9.61 6.50 -6.84
CA ALA A 71 -9.33 5.27 -6.11
C ALA A 71 -10.37 5.01 -5.00
N ALA A 72 -10.96 6.04 -4.40
CA ALA A 72 -12.06 5.89 -3.44
C ALA A 72 -13.37 5.46 -4.14
N ARG A 73 -13.66 6.02 -5.32
CA ARG A 73 -14.82 5.63 -6.15
C ARG A 73 -14.71 4.18 -6.61
N GLU A 74 -13.56 3.76 -7.14
CA GLU A 74 -13.34 2.37 -7.56
C GLU A 74 -13.47 1.39 -6.40
N ARG A 75 -13.03 1.77 -5.18
CA ARG A 75 -13.23 0.93 -3.99
C ARG A 75 -14.71 0.85 -3.60
N ALA A 76 -15.44 1.96 -3.67
CA ALA A 76 -16.87 2.00 -3.39
C ALA A 76 -17.68 1.17 -4.41
N GLU A 77 -17.33 1.25 -5.69
CA GLU A 77 -17.95 0.45 -6.76
C GLU A 77 -17.66 -1.04 -6.58
N ARG A 78 -16.42 -1.41 -6.26
CA ARG A 78 -16.07 -2.80 -5.91
C ARG A 78 -16.86 -3.30 -4.71
N ALA A 79 -16.97 -2.49 -3.65
CA ALA A 79 -17.76 -2.84 -2.48
C ALA A 79 -19.25 -3.03 -2.82
N ARG A 80 -19.82 -2.17 -3.68
CA ARG A 80 -21.20 -2.32 -4.17
C ARG A 80 -21.38 -3.61 -4.97
N GLY A 81 -20.48 -3.92 -5.90
CA GLY A 81 -20.54 -5.16 -6.67
C GLY A 81 -20.45 -6.41 -5.77
N LEU A 82 -19.65 -6.37 -4.70
CA LEU A 82 -19.60 -7.45 -3.71
C LEU A 82 -20.90 -7.59 -2.91
N LEU A 83 -21.54 -6.47 -2.55
CA LEU A 83 -22.84 -6.48 -1.85
C LEU A 83 -23.95 -7.03 -2.75
N GLU A 84 -24.01 -6.61 -4.01
CA GLU A 84 -24.97 -7.12 -4.99
C GLU A 84 -24.80 -8.64 -5.20
N ALA A 85 -23.57 -9.13 -5.32
CA ALA A 85 -23.29 -10.56 -5.42
C ALA A 85 -23.70 -11.34 -4.16
N ALA A 86 -23.48 -10.77 -2.97
CA ALA A 86 -23.90 -11.38 -1.71
C ALA A 86 -25.44 -11.41 -1.58
N GLU A 87 -26.14 -10.37 -2.04
CA GLU A 87 -27.59 -10.32 -2.07
C GLU A 87 -28.20 -11.35 -3.02
N GLN A 88 -27.61 -11.54 -4.21
CA GLN A 88 -28.00 -12.60 -5.14
C GLN A 88 -27.84 -13.99 -4.50
N HIS A 89 -26.67 -14.25 -3.89
CA HIS A 89 -26.44 -15.51 -3.20
C HIS A 89 -27.44 -15.77 -2.07
N ARG A 90 -27.82 -14.73 -1.32
CA ARG A 90 -28.86 -14.83 -0.29
C ARG A 90 -30.21 -15.21 -0.90
N GLN A 91 -30.61 -14.57 -2.00
CA GLN A 91 -31.86 -14.88 -2.70
C GLN A 91 -31.88 -16.31 -3.23
N ASP A 92 -30.77 -16.80 -3.80
CA ASP A 92 -30.64 -18.18 -4.26
C ASP A 92 -30.80 -19.18 -3.11
N LEU A 93 -30.17 -18.92 -1.96
CA LEU A 93 -30.32 -19.73 -0.75
C LEU A 93 -31.75 -19.71 -0.23
N GLU A 94 -32.44 -18.56 -0.25
CA GLU A 94 -33.86 -18.46 0.13
C GLU A 94 -34.76 -19.29 -0.80
N GLN A 95 -34.50 -19.30 -2.11
CA GLN A 95 -35.23 -20.13 -3.06
C GLN A 95 -34.98 -21.62 -2.83
N HIS A 96 -33.74 -22.02 -2.59
CA HIS A 96 -33.39 -23.40 -2.25
C HIS A 96 -34.04 -23.83 -0.93
N ASN A 97 -34.07 -22.96 0.07
CA ASN A 97 -34.69 -23.23 1.36
C ASN A 97 -36.22 -23.43 1.23
N ARG A 98 -36.90 -22.60 0.43
CA ARG A 98 -38.34 -22.78 0.13
C ARG A 98 -38.63 -24.13 -0.54
N LYS A 99 -37.84 -24.51 -1.55
CA LYS A 99 -37.98 -25.82 -2.21
C LYS A 99 -37.78 -26.99 -1.25
N LEU A 100 -36.79 -26.89 -0.35
CA LEU A 100 -36.57 -27.90 0.69
C LEU A 100 -37.75 -27.97 1.68
N GLN A 101 -38.33 -26.83 2.01
CA GLN A 101 -39.51 -26.77 2.87
C GLN A 101 -40.73 -27.40 2.19
N GLU A 102 -40.98 -27.10 0.91
CA GLU A 102 -42.04 -27.73 0.11
C GLU A 102 -41.86 -29.25 0.05
N GLN A 103 -40.63 -29.74 -0.22
CA GLN A 103 -40.32 -31.18 -0.20
C GLN A 103 -40.55 -31.81 1.17
N TRP A 104 -40.25 -31.08 2.25
CA TRP A 104 -40.49 -31.56 3.61
C TRP A 104 -41.99 -31.61 3.94
N GLU A 105 -42.78 -30.64 3.48
CA GLU A 105 -44.23 -30.63 3.58
C GLU A 105 -44.86 -31.79 2.76
N GLU A 106 -44.34 -32.06 1.56
CA GLU A 106 -44.76 -33.22 0.76
C GLU A 106 -44.45 -34.54 1.47
N LEU A 107 -43.22 -34.75 1.95
CA LEU A 107 -42.83 -35.98 2.66
C LEU A 107 -43.59 -36.14 3.97
N SER A 108 -43.82 -35.06 4.71
CA SER A 108 -44.59 -35.11 5.96
C SER A 108 -46.06 -35.44 5.70
N SER A 109 -46.65 -34.93 4.61
CA SER A 109 -48.01 -35.31 4.21
C SER A 109 -48.08 -36.80 3.81
N GLN A 110 -47.10 -37.31 3.07
CA GLN A 110 -47.03 -38.74 2.72
C GLN A 110 -46.88 -39.62 3.97
N LEU A 111 -46.04 -39.21 4.92
CA LEU A 111 -45.87 -39.91 6.19
C LEU A 111 -47.16 -39.86 7.04
N PHE A 112 -47.92 -38.79 6.99
CA PHE A 112 -49.20 -38.70 7.71
C PHE A 112 -50.24 -39.70 7.17
N TYR A 113 -50.31 -39.89 5.84
CA TYR A 113 -51.27 -40.81 5.22
C TYR A 113 -50.81 -42.28 5.20
N TYR A 114 -49.50 -42.56 5.09
CA TYR A 114 -48.95 -43.91 4.95
C TYR A 114 -48.14 -44.40 6.17
N GLY A 115 -47.95 -43.58 7.20
CA GLY A 115 -47.08 -43.83 8.35
C GLY A 115 -47.56 -44.85 9.38
N GLY A 116 -48.38 -45.82 8.98
CA GLY A 116 -48.90 -46.88 9.86
C GLY A 116 -47.91 -48.02 10.19
N GLU A 117 -46.69 -48.03 9.63
CA GLU A 117 -45.72 -49.13 9.81
C GLU A 117 -44.58 -48.76 10.78
N GLN A 118 -44.81 -49.03 12.07
CA GLN A 118 -43.99 -48.53 13.20
C GLN A 118 -42.60 -49.17 13.38
N LEU A 119 -42.29 -50.31 12.73
CA LEU A 119 -41.01 -51.02 12.94
C LEU A 119 -39.92 -50.68 11.91
N SER A 120 -40.28 -50.26 10.70
CA SER A 120 -39.35 -49.67 9.73
C SER A 120 -39.01 -48.22 10.10
N GLN A 121 -39.98 -47.50 10.70
CA GLN A 121 -39.81 -46.14 11.24
C GLN A 121 -38.67 -46.05 12.25
N GLN A 122 -38.56 -46.95 13.23
CA GLN A 122 -37.50 -46.84 14.24
C GLN A 122 -36.08 -46.97 13.67
N ARG A 123 -35.88 -47.79 12.63
CA ARG A 123 -34.58 -47.87 11.93
C ARG A 123 -34.35 -46.65 11.02
N ALA A 124 -35.39 -46.16 10.36
CA ALA A 124 -35.31 -44.93 9.56
C ALA A 124 -35.02 -43.71 10.44
N GLU A 125 -35.64 -43.60 11.61
CA GLU A 125 -35.41 -42.56 12.61
C GLU A 125 -33.98 -42.63 13.18
N GLN A 126 -33.45 -43.83 13.45
CA GLN A 126 -32.04 -43.97 13.84
C GLN A 126 -31.09 -43.54 12.72
N GLN A 127 -31.40 -43.87 11.45
CA GLN A 127 -30.61 -43.42 10.31
C GLN A 127 -30.69 -41.90 10.10
N LEU A 128 -31.87 -41.31 10.24
CA LEU A 128 -32.09 -39.87 10.19
C LEU A 128 -31.38 -39.16 11.35
N GLY A 129 -31.44 -39.71 12.57
CA GLY A 129 -30.70 -39.21 13.73
C GLY A 129 -29.19 -39.23 13.49
N ASN A 130 -28.65 -40.29 12.90
CA ASN A 130 -27.24 -40.35 12.53
C ASN A 130 -26.87 -39.33 11.44
N GLN A 131 -27.74 -39.13 10.45
CA GLN A 131 -27.54 -38.11 9.40
C GLN A 131 -27.63 -36.69 9.97
N LEU A 132 -28.56 -36.41 10.89
CA LEU A 132 -28.68 -35.12 11.58
C LEU A 132 -27.45 -34.84 12.43
N VAL A 133 -26.92 -35.82 13.17
CA VAL A 133 -25.67 -35.67 13.93
C VAL A 133 -24.48 -35.44 12.99
N ALA A 134 -24.44 -36.10 11.82
CA ALA A 134 -23.40 -35.85 10.83
C ALA A 134 -23.49 -34.44 10.24
N LEU A 135 -24.69 -33.97 9.89
CA LEU A 135 -24.93 -32.61 9.40
C LEU A 135 -24.62 -31.57 10.48
N GLN A 136 -24.98 -31.82 11.73
CA GLN A 136 -24.65 -30.97 12.87
C GLN A 136 -23.13 -30.86 13.04
N LYS A 137 -22.40 -31.97 12.98
CA LYS A 137 -20.92 -31.94 12.99
C LYS A 137 -20.33 -31.16 11.81
N HIS A 138 -20.94 -31.28 10.62
CA HIS A 138 -20.50 -30.50 9.46
C HIS A 138 -20.77 -29.00 9.61
N LEU A 139 -21.88 -28.62 10.22
CA LEU A 139 -22.19 -27.23 10.57
C LEU A 139 -21.23 -26.70 11.64
N GLU A 140 -20.97 -27.43 12.72
CA GLU A 140 -20.00 -27.07 13.75
C GLU A 140 -18.59 -26.86 13.15
N LEU A 141 -18.18 -27.74 12.21
CA LEU A 141 -16.91 -27.58 11.50
C LEU A 141 -16.91 -26.37 10.55
N ALA A 142 -18.04 -26.03 9.94
CA ALA A 142 -18.15 -24.84 9.10
C ALA A 142 -18.13 -23.56 9.94
N GLU A 143 -18.88 -23.53 11.05
CA GLU A 143 -18.89 -22.43 12.02
C GLU A 143 -17.50 -22.19 12.61
N ALA A 144 -16.77 -23.25 12.96
CA ALA A 144 -15.38 -23.14 13.43
C ALA A 144 -14.44 -22.57 12.34
N LYS A 145 -14.65 -22.89 11.06
CA LYS A 145 -13.88 -22.29 9.97
C LYS A 145 -14.22 -20.81 9.79
N PHE A 146 -15.49 -20.44 9.89
CA PHE A 146 -15.92 -19.05 9.78
C PHE A 146 -15.48 -18.21 10.99
N SER A 147 -15.46 -18.77 12.20
CA SER A 147 -14.94 -18.07 13.38
C SER A 147 -13.44 -17.82 13.26
N MET A 148 -12.66 -18.82 12.81
CA MET A 148 -11.23 -18.63 12.51
C MET A 148 -11.00 -17.56 11.45
N GLN A 149 -11.76 -17.57 10.35
CA GLN A 149 -11.65 -16.54 9.31
C GLN A 149 -12.02 -15.14 9.83
N ALA A 150 -13.05 -15.04 10.69
CA ALA A 150 -13.44 -13.77 11.30
C ALA A 150 -12.38 -13.25 12.29
N GLU A 151 -11.71 -14.15 13.03
CA GLU A 151 -10.59 -13.82 13.90
C GLU A 151 -9.37 -13.36 13.10
N ASP A 152 -9.03 -14.02 11.98
CA ASP A 152 -7.95 -13.60 11.09
C ASP A 152 -8.20 -12.19 10.52
N LEU A 153 -9.44 -11.90 10.10
CA LEU A 153 -9.83 -10.57 9.63
C LEU A 153 -9.75 -9.53 10.75
N ARG A 154 -10.15 -9.87 11.98
CA ARG A 154 -10.03 -8.98 13.14
C ARG A 154 -8.57 -8.71 13.51
N GLN A 155 -7.71 -9.72 13.51
CA GLN A 155 -6.27 -9.54 13.71
C GLN A 155 -5.65 -8.69 12.60
N GLY A 156 -6.08 -8.89 11.35
CA GLY A 156 -5.70 -8.04 10.22
C GLY A 156 -6.09 -6.59 10.45
N ALA A 157 -7.32 -6.33 10.87
CA ALA A 157 -7.81 -4.99 11.19
C ALA A 157 -7.03 -4.37 12.36
N GLN A 158 -6.81 -5.11 13.45
CA GLN A 158 -6.02 -4.66 14.59
C GLN A 158 -4.58 -4.31 14.21
N ARG A 159 -3.91 -5.14 13.40
CA ARG A 159 -2.55 -4.82 12.88
C ARG A 159 -2.55 -3.55 12.05
N THR A 160 -3.61 -3.30 11.27
CA THR A 160 -3.71 -2.04 10.52
C THR A 160 -3.96 -0.86 11.44
N GLU A 161 -4.76 -1.00 12.49
CA GLU A 161 -5.00 0.04 13.50
C GLU A 161 -3.72 0.36 14.29
N GLU A 162 -2.98 -0.65 14.72
CA GLU A 162 -1.66 -0.51 15.36
C GLU A 162 -0.65 0.16 14.42
N ALA A 163 -0.60 -0.26 13.15
CA ALA A 163 0.26 0.38 12.16
C ALA A 163 -0.13 1.86 11.95
N TRP A 164 -1.43 2.16 11.90
CA TRP A 164 -1.92 3.55 11.83
C TRP A 164 -1.58 4.35 13.09
N ALA A 165 -1.70 3.78 14.28
CA ALA A 165 -1.31 4.42 15.53
C ALA A 165 0.20 4.70 15.58
N SER A 166 1.03 3.73 15.21
CA SER A 166 2.49 3.91 15.13
C SER A 166 2.89 4.98 14.11
N PHE A 167 2.18 5.06 12.97
CA PHE A 167 2.39 6.10 11.98
C PHE A 167 1.99 7.48 12.53
N GLN A 168 0.89 7.56 13.28
CA GLN A 168 0.47 8.80 13.93
C GLN A 168 1.49 9.25 14.99
N GLU A 169 1.98 8.34 15.84
CA GLU A 169 3.05 8.62 16.79
C GLU A 169 4.32 9.10 16.09
N GLN A 170 4.76 8.43 15.02
CA GLN A 170 5.89 8.87 14.21
C GLN A 170 5.67 10.26 13.59
N SER A 171 4.45 10.55 13.12
CA SER A 171 4.11 11.85 12.56
C SER A 171 4.07 12.95 13.63
N GLY A 172 3.64 12.62 14.85
CA GLY A 172 3.71 13.50 16.02
C GLY A 172 5.15 13.81 16.40
N VAL A 173 6.03 12.81 16.43
CA VAL A 173 7.48 12.99 16.67
C VAL A 173 8.10 13.88 15.59
N LEU A 174 7.70 13.73 14.32
CA LEU A 174 8.17 14.61 13.25
C LEU A 174 7.67 16.05 13.43
N GLN A 175 6.44 16.26 13.90
CA GLN A 175 5.92 17.59 14.22
C GLN A 175 6.67 18.22 15.41
N GLU A 176 6.97 17.46 16.46
CA GLU A 176 7.79 17.93 17.58
C GLU A 176 9.21 18.27 17.14
N LEU A 177 9.81 17.44 16.28
CA LEU A 177 11.14 17.70 15.73
C LEU A 177 11.13 18.97 14.86
N GLN A 178 10.10 19.13 14.03
CA GLN A 178 9.91 20.34 13.23
C GLN A 178 9.74 21.58 14.13
N GLY A 179 8.97 21.47 15.23
CA GLY A 179 8.81 22.52 16.23
C GLY A 179 10.14 22.87 16.93
N LYS A 180 10.89 21.87 17.39
CA LYS A 180 12.22 22.06 18.02
C LYS A 180 13.24 22.66 17.05
N VAL A 181 13.23 22.26 15.78
CA VAL A 181 14.09 22.85 14.75
C VAL A 181 13.71 24.31 14.51
N MET A 182 12.42 24.63 14.51
CA MET A 182 11.94 26.01 14.39
C MET A 182 12.31 26.86 15.61
N GLU A 183 12.19 26.32 16.83
CA GLU A 183 12.62 26.99 18.06
C GLU A 183 14.15 27.17 18.11
N ALA A 184 14.92 26.18 17.70
CA ALA A 184 16.38 26.27 17.61
C ALA A 184 16.81 27.29 16.54
N ALA A 185 16.12 27.34 15.39
CA ALA A 185 16.34 28.36 14.38
C ALA A 185 16.01 29.76 14.91
N ALA A 186 14.89 29.93 15.63
CA ALA A 186 14.53 31.19 16.27
C ALA A 186 15.53 31.61 17.35
N ALA A 187 16.05 30.67 18.15
CA ALA A 187 17.10 30.94 19.14
C ALA A 187 18.44 31.33 18.46
N LEU A 188 18.75 30.73 17.32
CA LEU A 188 19.95 31.04 16.53
C LEU A 188 19.82 32.41 15.84
N GLU A 189 18.63 32.78 15.38
CA GLU A 189 18.34 34.13 14.89
C GLU A 189 18.37 35.17 16.03
N ALA A 190 17.85 34.84 17.21
CA ALA A 190 17.90 35.71 18.39
C ALA A 190 19.34 35.95 18.87
N THR A 191 20.21 34.94 18.83
CA THR A 191 21.63 35.08 19.19
C THR A 191 22.46 35.76 18.11
N ARG A 192 22.04 35.71 16.84
CA ARG A 192 22.65 36.47 15.74
C ARG A 192 22.33 37.98 15.79
N GLY A 193 21.35 38.39 16.60
CA GLY A 193 20.97 39.78 16.81
C GLY A 193 21.89 40.63 17.71
N GLY A 194 23.00 40.08 18.24
CA GLY A 194 23.91 40.79 19.15
C GLY A 194 25.39 40.46 18.94
N SER A 195 26.16 41.47 18.53
CA SER A 195 27.64 41.52 18.38
C SER A 195 28.24 41.17 17.01
N GLU A 196 28.43 42.24 16.22
CA GLU A 196 29.68 42.72 15.60
C GLU A 196 30.61 41.83 14.72
N PRO A 197 31.34 42.46 13.78
CA PRO A 197 31.56 41.95 12.44
C PRO A 197 32.91 41.25 12.30
N TRP A 198 32.90 40.00 11.84
CA TRP A 198 34.14 39.31 11.47
C TRP A 198 34.37 39.40 9.97
N ASN A 199 35.16 40.41 9.61
CA ASN A 199 36.00 40.40 8.42
C ASN A 199 37.01 39.25 8.52
N SER A 200 36.91 38.26 7.65
CA SER A 200 38.00 37.29 7.40
C SER A 200 37.89 36.71 5.99
N GLU A 201 38.70 37.29 5.11
CA GLU A 201 39.44 36.72 3.96
C GLU A 201 39.11 35.28 3.49
N PRO A 202 38.79 35.07 2.19
CA PRO A 202 38.63 33.73 1.64
C PRO A 202 40.01 33.18 1.27
N ARG A 203 40.54 32.27 2.10
CA ARG A 203 41.74 31.50 1.77
C ARG A 203 41.35 30.23 1.01
N PRO A 204 41.90 29.95 -0.19
CA PRO A 204 41.64 28.72 -0.93
C PRO A 204 42.49 27.58 -0.34
N VAL A 205 42.28 26.33 -0.79
CA VAL A 205 42.97 25.08 -0.36
C VAL A 205 42.22 24.45 0.85
N GLN A 206 41.74 23.21 0.84
CA GLN A 206 42.28 21.99 0.27
C GLN A 206 41.19 20.93 0.14
N ASP A 207 41.30 20.14 -0.91
CA ASP A 207 40.59 18.89 -1.15
C ASP A 207 40.64 17.97 0.09
N CYS A 208 39.51 17.81 0.77
CA CYS A 208 39.31 16.78 1.78
C CYS A 208 37.82 16.48 1.94
N ALA A 209 37.49 15.20 1.75
CA ALA A 209 36.34 14.50 2.28
C ALA A 209 34.96 14.82 1.67
N GLY A 210 34.47 13.82 0.94
CA GLY A 210 33.11 13.69 0.41
C GLY A 210 32.07 14.33 1.30
N SER A 211 31.41 15.33 0.73
CA SER A 211 30.29 16.03 1.33
C SER A 211 29.29 15.00 1.87
N LEU A 212 29.07 15.01 3.18
CA LEU A 212 28.06 14.20 3.85
C LEU A 212 26.66 14.35 3.22
N MET A 213 26.38 15.41 2.45
CA MET A 213 25.16 15.50 1.64
C MET A 213 25.17 14.64 0.37
N GLU A 214 26.33 14.38 -0.24
CA GLU A 214 26.47 13.48 -1.38
C GLU A 214 26.57 12.00 -0.95
N GLU A 215 27.13 11.73 0.23
CA GLU A 215 27.06 10.40 0.87
C GLU A 215 25.67 10.08 1.44
N VAL A 216 24.92 11.04 1.99
CA VAL A 216 23.53 10.81 2.42
C VAL A 216 22.59 10.67 1.22
N ALA A 217 22.84 11.40 0.12
CA ALA A 217 22.10 11.20 -1.14
C ALA A 217 22.46 9.87 -1.84
N ARG A 218 23.73 9.44 -1.81
CA ARG A 218 24.12 8.10 -2.31
C ARG A 218 23.65 6.97 -1.40
N ALA A 219 23.68 7.14 -0.08
CA ALA A 219 23.22 6.13 0.87
C ALA A 219 21.69 5.93 0.88
N ASP A 220 20.89 6.97 0.57
CA ASP A 220 19.43 6.83 0.42
C ASP A 220 19.04 6.31 -0.98
N CYS A 221 19.88 6.52 -2.01
CA CYS A 221 19.71 5.89 -3.33
C CYS A 221 20.17 4.43 -3.38
N GLU A 222 21.24 4.04 -2.69
CA GLU A 222 21.73 2.66 -2.65
C GLU A 222 20.88 1.75 -1.74
N LYS A 223 20.31 2.28 -0.65
CA LYS A 223 19.38 1.51 0.20
C LYS A 223 18.01 1.28 -0.47
N ARG A 224 17.59 2.14 -1.41
CA ARG A 224 16.36 1.94 -2.20
C ARG A 224 16.54 1.06 -3.43
N LEU A 225 17.77 0.89 -3.92
CA LEU A 225 18.05 0.05 -5.10
C LEU A 225 18.47 -1.39 -4.76
N PHE A 226 18.93 -1.66 -3.54
CA PHE A 226 19.37 -3.02 -3.14
C PHE A 226 18.75 -3.58 -1.85
N GLY A 227 17.85 -2.85 -1.16
CA GLY A 227 17.25 -3.28 0.12
C GLY A 227 15.73 -3.46 0.14
N GLY A 228 15.04 -3.24 -0.99
CA GLY A 228 13.59 -3.35 -1.08
C GLY A 228 13.13 -4.74 -1.51
N THR A 229 12.77 -5.56 -0.54
CA THR A 229 12.07 -6.85 -0.65
C THR A 229 10.69 -6.68 -1.34
N GLY A 230 10.68 -6.30 -2.62
CA GLY A 230 9.47 -5.88 -3.34
C GLY A 230 9.42 -6.28 -4.81
N ALA A 231 10.54 -6.68 -5.42
CA ALA A 231 10.55 -7.21 -6.79
C ALA A 231 10.19 -8.72 -6.86
N GLY A 232 10.38 -9.45 -5.76
CA GLY A 232 9.98 -10.85 -5.63
C GLY A 232 8.50 -11.02 -5.24
N SER A 233 7.96 -10.12 -4.41
CA SER A 233 6.57 -10.23 -3.95
C SER A 233 5.57 -9.97 -5.08
N LEU A 234 5.86 -9.06 -6.02
CA LEU A 234 5.01 -8.83 -7.20
C LEU A 234 4.99 -10.04 -8.14
N ARG A 235 6.12 -10.76 -8.30
CA ARG A 235 6.15 -12.00 -9.10
C ARG A 235 5.42 -13.14 -8.40
N LEU A 236 5.58 -13.28 -7.09
CA LEU A 236 4.83 -14.26 -6.29
C LEU A 236 3.33 -13.96 -6.30
N TRP A 237 2.93 -12.68 -6.22
CA TRP A 237 1.52 -12.27 -6.33
C TRP A 237 0.97 -12.55 -7.73
N ALA A 238 1.69 -12.18 -8.78
CA ALA A 238 1.28 -12.44 -10.16
C ALA A 238 1.18 -13.94 -10.46
N LEU A 239 2.12 -14.76 -9.98
CA LEU A 239 2.05 -16.22 -10.12
C LEU A 239 0.89 -16.82 -9.32
N SER A 240 0.63 -16.32 -8.09
CA SER A 240 -0.52 -16.79 -7.30
C SER A 240 -1.86 -16.41 -7.96
N ALA A 241 -1.94 -15.20 -8.54
CA ALA A 241 -3.13 -14.74 -9.25
C ALA A 241 -3.34 -15.54 -10.55
N LEU A 242 -2.26 -15.86 -11.29
CA LEU A 242 -2.36 -16.70 -12.48
C LEU A 242 -2.77 -18.14 -12.13
N GLN A 243 -2.28 -18.67 -11.00
CA GLN A 243 -2.64 -20.00 -10.52
C GLN A 243 -4.11 -20.08 -10.08
N THR A 244 -4.62 -19.07 -9.37
CA THR A 244 -6.06 -19.00 -9.03
C THR A 244 -6.93 -18.83 -10.28
N LEU A 245 -6.47 -18.05 -11.27
CA LEU A 245 -7.18 -17.89 -12.55
C LEU A 245 -7.24 -19.18 -13.37
N LEU A 246 -6.25 -20.08 -13.23
CA LEU A 246 -6.24 -21.39 -13.90
C LEU A 246 -7.04 -22.45 -13.15
N LEU A 247 -7.02 -22.41 -11.81
CA LEU A 247 -7.77 -23.37 -10.98
C LEU A 247 -9.28 -23.06 -10.96
N LEU A 248 -9.68 -21.80 -11.07
CA LEU A 248 -11.10 -21.40 -11.09
C LEU A 248 -11.90 -22.05 -12.23
N PRO A 249 -11.49 -21.99 -13.52
CA PRO A 249 -12.22 -22.67 -14.59
C PRO A 249 -12.12 -24.18 -14.49
N LEU A 250 -11.01 -24.73 -13.97
CA LEU A 250 -10.87 -26.18 -13.76
C LEU A 250 -11.87 -26.67 -12.71
N GLY A 251 -12.03 -25.96 -11.60
CA GLY A 251 -13.05 -26.23 -10.60
C GLY A 251 -14.46 -26.10 -11.20
N PHE A 252 -14.70 -25.08 -12.02
CA PHE A 252 -15.99 -24.87 -12.70
C PHE A 252 -16.31 -25.93 -13.76
N LEU A 253 -15.32 -26.66 -14.29
CA LEU A 253 -15.50 -27.80 -15.20
C LEU A 253 -15.65 -29.12 -14.47
N VAL A 254 -14.88 -29.33 -13.38
CA VAL A 254 -14.89 -30.58 -12.62
C VAL A 254 -16.14 -30.69 -11.75
N LEU A 255 -16.61 -29.59 -11.14
CA LEU A 255 -17.81 -29.61 -10.30
C LEU A 255 -19.08 -30.03 -11.03
N PRO A 256 -19.43 -29.50 -12.23
CA PRO A 256 -20.58 -29.99 -12.98
C PRO A 256 -20.37 -31.40 -13.51
N LEU A 257 -19.14 -31.81 -13.83
CA LEU A 257 -18.86 -33.20 -14.22
C LEU A 257 -19.15 -34.18 -13.06
N ILE A 258 -18.69 -33.85 -11.85
CA ILE A 258 -18.96 -34.61 -10.63
C ILE A 258 -20.46 -34.60 -10.31
N TYR A 259 -21.13 -33.45 -10.48
CA TYR A 259 -22.57 -33.34 -10.29
C TYR A 259 -23.35 -34.21 -11.28
N VAL A 260 -22.95 -34.25 -12.56
CA VAL A 260 -23.59 -35.12 -13.57
C VAL A 260 -23.38 -36.60 -13.25
N VAL A 261 -22.18 -36.99 -12.82
CA VAL A 261 -21.88 -38.38 -12.41
C VAL A 261 -22.66 -38.79 -11.17
N LEU A 262 -22.88 -37.89 -10.21
CA LEU A 262 -23.65 -38.15 -8.99
C LEU A 262 -25.17 -38.10 -9.21
N ALA A 263 -25.66 -37.15 -10.00
CA ALA A 263 -27.10 -36.93 -10.19
C ALA A 263 -27.72 -37.87 -11.24
N LYS A 264 -26.93 -38.37 -12.20
CA LYS A 264 -27.39 -39.27 -13.26
C LYS A 264 -26.35 -40.34 -13.57
N PRO A 265 -26.18 -41.35 -12.68
CA PRO A 265 -25.30 -42.49 -12.97
C PRO A 265 -25.70 -43.21 -14.28
N ASP A 266 -26.99 -43.16 -14.63
CA ASP A 266 -27.55 -43.84 -15.81
C ASP A 266 -27.37 -43.07 -17.13
N ALA A 267 -26.96 -41.79 -17.08
CA ALA A 267 -26.69 -40.99 -18.29
C ALA A 267 -25.26 -41.18 -18.82
N VAL A 268 -24.39 -41.82 -18.05
CA VAL A 268 -23.00 -42.08 -18.42
C VAL A 268 -22.96 -43.44 -19.12
N GLY A 269 -23.02 -43.39 -20.45
CA GLY A 269 -23.00 -44.59 -21.29
C GLY A 269 -21.83 -45.54 -20.97
N PRO A 270 -21.96 -46.83 -21.30
CA PRO A 270 -21.03 -47.91 -20.91
C PRO A 270 -19.57 -47.72 -21.35
N GLY A 271 -19.25 -46.68 -22.12
CA GLY A 271 -17.88 -46.33 -22.52
C GLY A 271 -16.97 -45.88 -21.36
N LEU A 272 -17.50 -45.20 -20.34
CA LEU A 272 -16.68 -44.69 -19.22
C LEU A 272 -16.52 -45.68 -18.05
N GLN A 273 -17.38 -46.70 -17.97
CA GLN A 273 -17.28 -47.74 -16.94
C GLN A 273 -16.06 -48.67 -17.13
N SER A 274 -15.44 -48.69 -18.31
CA SER A 274 -14.25 -49.50 -18.60
C SER A 274 -12.93 -48.94 -18.01
N LEU A 275 -12.89 -47.64 -17.68
CA LEU A 275 -11.71 -47.00 -17.05
C LEU A 275 -11.70 -47.14 -15.52
N GLY A 276 -12.81 -47.60 -14.93
CA GLY A 276 -12.97 -47.86 -13.49
C GLY A 276 -12.67 -49.31 -13.08
N SER A 277 -11.92 -50.07 -13.88
CA SER A 277 -11.55 -51.43 -13.51
C SER A 277 -10.54 -51.40 -12.34
N ASP A 278 -10.96 -51.98 -11.22
CA ASP A 278 -10.28 -52.05 -9.91
C ASP A 278 -8.80 -52.51 -9.99
N ALA A 279 -8.40 -53.11 -11.11
CA ALA A 279 -7.03 -53.49 -11.43
C ALA A 279 -6.08 -52.30 -11.72
N VAL A 280 -6.56 -51.23 -12.36
CA VAL A 280 -5.72 -50.07 -12.72
C VAL A 280 -5.48 -49.17 -11.51
N PHE A 281 -6.49 -48.98 -10.66
CA PHE A 281 -6.34 -48.25 -9.39
C PHE A 281 -5.40 -48.96 -8.41
N ARG A 282 -5.43 -50.30 -8.34
CA ARG A 282 -4.45 -51.06 -7.55
C ARG A 282 -3.04 -50.89 -8.11
N ARG A 283 -2.85 -50.95 -9.43
CA ARG A 283 -1.52 -50.71 -10.05
C ARG A 283 -1.01 -49.29 -9.82
N LEU A 284 -1.86 -48.27 -9.92
CA LEU A 284 -1.52 -46.87 -9.62
C LEU A 284 -1.16 -46.64 -8.14
N ARG A 285 -1.83 -47.32 -7.22
CA ARG A 285 -1.48 -47.26 -5.79
C ARG A 285 -0.10 -47.84 -5.50
N TYR A 286 0.30 -48.90 -6.19
CA TYR A 286 1.63 -49.50 -6.04
C TYR A 286 2.75 -48.73 -6.77
N THR A 287 2.45 -47.98 -7.83
CA THR A 287 3.45 -47.15 -8.53
C THR A 287 3.68 -45.80 -7.86
N LEU A 288 2.68 -45.26 -7.15
CA LEU A 288 2.78 -43.98 -6.46
C LEU A 288 3.27 -44.09 -5.00
N SER A 289 3.30 -45.29 -4.42
CA SER A 289 3.80 -45.52 -3.04
C SER A 289 5.24 -45.03 -2.81
N PRO A 290 6.22 -45.27 -3.70
CA PRO A 290 7.58 -44.76 -3.48
C PRO A 290 7.70 -43.24 -3.66
N LEU A 291 6.78 -42.59 -4.39
CA LEU A 291 6.81 -41.14 -4.58
C LEU A 291 6.19 -40.37 -3.40
N LEU A 292 5.32 -41.00 -2.61
CA LEU A 292 4.77 -40.41 -1.38
C LEU A 292 5.73 -40.53 -0.19
N GLU A 293 6.57 -41.58 -0.13
CA GLU A 293 7.61 -41.71 0.90
C GLU A 293 8.75 -40.68 0.73
N LEU A 294 8.99 -40.21 -0.50
CA LEU A 294 9.97 -39.15 -0.77
C LEU A 294 9.50 -37.76 -0.28
N ARG A 295 8.18 -37.52 -0.18
CA ARG A 295 7.62 -36.27 0.36
C ARG A 295 7.64 -36.23 1.89
N ALA A 296 7.61 -37.39 2.55
CA ALA A 296 7.70 -37.51 4.00
C ALA A 296 9.11 -37.24 4.55
N ARG A 297 10.16 -37.24 3.71
CA ARG A 297 11.57 -37.05 4.12
C ARG A 297 12.11 -35.61 4.02
N GLY A 298 11.24 -34.61 3.85
CA GLY A 298 11.61 -33.20 4.09
C GLY A 298 12.69 -32.59 3.18
N LEU A 299 12.90 -33.15 1.98
CA LEU A 299 14.00 -32.76 1.09
C LEU A 299 13.66 -31.70 0.03
N LEU A 300 12.49 -31.06 0.07
CA LEU A 300 12.14 -29.96 -0.83
C LEU A 300 11.49 -28.80 -0.04
N PRO A 301 12.03 -27.57 -0.12
CA PRO A 301 11.44 -26.39 0.51
C PRO A 301 10.15 -25.96 -0.21
N ALA A 302 9.28 -25.29 0.54
CA ALA A 302 7.94 -24.83 0.17
C ALA A 302 7.91 -23.93 -1.07
#